data_AF-A0A384JLU4-F1
#
_entry.id   AF-A0A384JLU4-F1
#
_cell.length_a   1.000
_cell.length_b   1.000
_cell.length_c   1.000
_cell.angle_alpha   90.00
_cell.angle_beta   90.00
_cell.angle_gamma   90.00
#
_symmetry.space_group_name_H-M   'P 1'
#
loop_
_entity.id
_entity.type
_entity.pdbx_description
1 polymer ?
#
loop_
_entity_poly.entity_id
_entity_poly.type
_entity_poly.pdbx_seq_one_letter_code
_entity_poly.pdbx_strand_id
1 'polypeptide(L)'
;MSQAKTKQSFRSFIWDNDTHLKSVEERKLLRKLDAAILSIGCLGFFLKYLDQNNLTNAYVSGMQEDLKMFGNQYTYAGTFYTCAYAIMQIPSTLIIQKVRPSYWLGLMEIGWGTFTFAQAGMHSVPQLYAFRFLVGLFESSFFPCMLFILGSWYTKTELAKRIAIFHMTAPLGTAFSGYLQAAVYTNLNGRHGLAGWRWLYIVCGIMTLPVGFATIFLLPDTPHNTRAWYLTENECTLAIERVEKAGKAAPVPITWAKIRRMFTRWSMSGENRRLNCQLGGMRSY
;
A
#
# COMPACT_ATOMS: atom_id res chain seq x y z
N MET A 1 1.37 18.78 43.46
CA MET A 1 0.32 19.19 42.50
C MET A 1 -0.23 17.95 41.82
N SER A 2 -1.47 17.61 42.11
CA SER A 2 -2.14 16.39 41.63
C SER A 2 -2.36 16.48 40.12
N GLN A 3 -1.72 15.60 39.34
CA GLN A 3 -2.03 15.39 37.92
C GLN A 3 -3.46 14.88 37.83
N ALA A 4 -4.41 15.75 37.48
CA ALA A 4 -5.80 15.38 37.28
C ALA A 4 -5.86 14.31 36.17
N LYS A 5 -6.21 13.07 36.53
CA LYS A 5 -6.55 11.99 35.59
C LYS A 5 -7.81 12.42 34.84
N THR A 6 -7.62 13.16 33.75
CA THR A 6 -8.68 13.53 32.83
C THR A 6 -9.32 12.25 32.32
N LYS A 7 -10.65 12.10 32.49
CA LYS A 7 -11.42 10.94 32.02
C LYS A 7 -11.04 10.63 30.57
N GLN A 8 -10.30 9.54 30.36
CA GLN A 8 -10.00 9.06 29.01
C GLN A 8 -11.34 8.63 28.39
N SER A 9 -11.83 9.40 27.43
CA SER A 9 -12.99 8.99 26.64
C SER A 9 -12.61 7.74 25.85
N PHE A 10 -13.53 6.77 25.72
CA PHE A 10 -13.32 5.57 24.90
C PHE A 10 -12.84 5.90 23.47
N ARG A 11 -13.28 7.05 22.93
CA ARG A 11 -12.81 7.59 21.64
C ARG A 11 -11.35 8.01 21.67
N SER A 12 -10.84 8.57 22.77
CA SER A 12 -9.42 8.89 22.93
C SER A 12 -8.57 7.63 23.09
N PHE A 13 -9.07 6.62 23.81
CA PHE A 13 -8.37 5.35 23.95
C PHE A 13 -8.18 4.64 22.58
N ILE A 14 -9.26 4.59 21.78
CA ILE A 14 -9.24 3.99 20.44
C ILE A 14 -8.36 4.79 19.48
N TRP A 15 -8.60 6.10 19.34
CA TRP A 15 -7.96 6.89 18.28
C TRP A 15 -6.58 7.43 18.66
N ASP A 16 -6.38 7.98 19.86
CA ASP A 16 -5.11 8.60 20.28
C ASP A 16 -4.94 8.63 21.81
N ASN A 17 -4.05 7.78 22.36
CA ASN A 17 -3.83 7.76 23.83
C ASN A 17 -3.25 9.09 24.34
N ASP A 18 -2.57 9.83 23.47
CA ASP A 18 -1.97 11.14 23.75
C ASP A 18 -2.91 12.31 23.44
N THR A 19 -4.21 12.07 23.19
CA THR A 19 -5.16 13.14 22.81
C THR A 19 -5.10 14.33 23.78
N HIS A 20 -4.88 14.08 25.07
CA HIS A 20 -4.83 15.10 26.12
C HIS A 20 -3.60 16.02 26.06
N LEU A 21 -2.51 15.62 25.42
CA LEU A 21 -1.27 16.41 25.29
C LEU A 21 -1.23 17.30 24.04
N LYS A 22 -2.13 17.05 23.07
CA LYS A 22 -2.15 17.70 21.75
C LYS A 22 -3.01 18.97 21.74
N SER A 23 -2.56 20.00 21.03
CA SER A 23 -3.33 21.25 20.87
C SER A 23 -4.62 21.02 20.07
N VAL A 24 -5.59 21.94 20.17
CA VAL A 24 -6.85 21.84 19.41
C VAL A 24 -6.60 21.89 17.89
N GLU A 25 -5.57 22.62 17.47
CA GLU A 25 -5.15 22.75 16.07
C GLU A 25 -4.50 21.46 15.57
N GLU A 26 -3.64 20.85 16.38
CA GLU A 26 -3.00 19.56 16.09
C GLU A 26 -4.04 18.44 15.89
N ARG A 27 -5.11 18.42 16.69
CA ARG A 27 -6.20 17.45 16.53
C ARG A 27 -7.07 17.70 15.29
N LYS A 28 -7.20 18.94 14.83
CA LYS A 28 -7.90 19.26 13.57
C LYS A 28 -7.05 18.81 12.38
N LEU A 29 -5.74 19.09 12.43
CA LEU A 29 -4.78 18.64 11.42
C LEU A 29 -4.76 17.11 11.27
N LEU A 30 -4.62 16.38 12.38
CA LEU A 30 -4.62 14.91 12.36
C LEU A 30 -5.89 14.34 11.75
N ARG A 31 -7.07 14.89 12.09
CA ARG A 31 -8.34 14.42 11.50
C ARG A 31 -8.44 14.68 10.00
N LYS A 32 -7.91 15.81 9.51
CA LYS A 32 -7.84 16.07 8.07
C LYS A 32 -6.89 15.09 7.37
N LEU A 33 -5.72 14.85 7.95
CA LEU A 33 -4.73 13.91 7.43
C LEU A 33 -5.26 12.47 7.44
N ASP A 34 -5.93 12.06 8.51
CA ASP A 34 -6.59 10.77 8.62
C ASP A 34 -7.68 10.64 7.55
N ALA A 35 -8.54 11.66 7.40
CA ALA A 35 -9.62 11.63 6.41
C ALA A 35 -9.10 11.56 4.95
N ALA A 36 -7.93 12.13 4.64
CA ALA A 36 -7.36 12.07 3.30
C ALA A 36 -6.48 10.83 3.07
N ILE A 37 -5.41 10.67 3.87
CA ILE A 37 -4.40 9.61 3.70
C ILE A 37 -4.98 8.25 4.06
N LEU A 38 -5.66 8.14 5.20
CA LEU A 38 -6.13 6.84 5.67
C LEU A 38 -7.30 6.35 4.81
N SER A 39 -8.22 7.23 4.41
CA SER A 39 -9.36 6.84 3.56
C SER A 39 -8.89 6.33 2.20
N ILE A 40 -8.00 7.07 1.51
CA ILE A 40 -7.45 6.61 0.23
C ILE A 40 -6.57 5.39 0.41
N GLY A 41 -5.74 5.36 1.44
CA GLY A 41 -4.88 4.20 1.68
C GLY A 41 -5.69 2.94 1.95
N CYS A 42 -6.73 3.02 2.78
CA CYS A 42 -7.64 1.90 3.00
C CYS A 42 -8.38 1.52 1.72
N LEU A 43 -8.91 2.48 0.94
CA LEU A 43 -9.59 2.18 -0.32
C LEU A 43 -8.66 1.52 -1.35
N GLY A 44 -7.44 2.04 -1.53
CA GLY A 44 -6.45 1.45 -2.42
C GLY A 44 -6.02 0.05 -1.98
N PHE A 45 -5.83 -0.17 -0.66
CA PHE A 45 -5.48 -1.48 -0.13
C PHE A 45 -6.65 -2.46 -0.22
N PHE A 46 -7.88 -1.99 0.00
CA PHE A 46 -9.10 -2.77 -0.21
C PHE A 46 -9.16 -3.29 -1.65
N LEU A 47 -9.00 -2.39 -2.62
CA LEU A 47 -9.00 -2.72 -4.04
C LEU A 47 -7.84 -3.67 -4.40
N LYS A 48 -6.66 -3.47 -3.78
CA LYS A 48 -5.50 -4.35 -3.94
C LYS A 48 -5.83 -5.81 -3.64
N TYR A 49 -6.41 -6.07 -2.47
CA TYR A 49 -6.80 -7.44 -2.12
C TYR A 49 -7.97 -7.95 -2.95
N LEU A 50 -8.87 -7.06 -3.37
CA LEU A 50 -9.97 -7.43 -4.26
C LEU A 50 -9.43 -7.97 -5.60
N ASP A 51 -8.47 -7.26 -6.20
CA ASP A 51 -7.84 -7.61 -7.47
C ASP A 51 -6.95 -8.84 -7.42
N GLN A 52 -6.24 -9.08 -6.30
CA GLN A 52 -5.50 -10.34 -6.12
C GLN A 52 -6.44 -11.55 -6.12
N ASN A 53 -7.58 -11.44 -5.45
CA ASN A 53 -8.57 -12.51 -5.38
C ASN A 53 -9.36 -12.69 -6.69
N ASN A 54 -9.35 -11.71 -7.59
CA ASN A 54 -10.00 -11.83 -8.89
C ASN A 54 -9.44 -13.00 -9.73
N LEU A 55 -8.19 -13.43 -9.53
CA LEU A 55 -7.68 -14.64 -10.22
C LEU A 55 -8.47 -15.88 -9.83
N THR A 56 -8.54 -16.14 -8.53
CA THR A 56 -9.17 -17.31 -7.93
C THR A 56 -10.64 -17.32 -8.30
N ASN A 57 -11.26 -16.15 -8.20
CA ASN A 57 -12.67 -15.96 -8.51
C ASN A 57 -12.94 -16.15 -10.01
N ALA A 58 -12.18 -15.50 -10.89
CA ALA A 58 -12.32 -15.71 -12.33
C ALA A 58 -12.12 -17.19 -12.73
N TYR A 59 -11.12 -17.86 -12.12
CA TYR A 59 -10.82 -19.27 -12.36
C TYR A 59 -12.04 -20.16 -12.10
N VAL A 60 -12.71 -19.99 -10.96
CA VAL A 60 -13.91 -20.76 -10.59
C VAL A 60 -15.16 -20.35 -11.41
N SER A 61 -15.19 -19.13 -11.96
CA SER A 61 -16.32 -18.60 -12.73
C SER A 61 -16.28 -18.87 -14.24
N GLY A 62 -15.52 -19.87 -14.70
CA GLY A 62 -15.51 -20.27 -16.12
C GLY A 62 -14.28 -19.86 -16.91
N MET A 63 -13.28 -19.23 -16.28
CA MET A 63 -12.02 -18.86 -16.95
C MET A 63 -11.18 -20.11 -17.31
N GLN A 64 -11.29 -21.18 -16.53
CA GLN A 64 -10.59 -22.44 -16.82
C GLN A 64 -11.04 -23.04 -18.15
N GLU A 65 -12.35 -23.06 -18.40
CA GLU A 65 -12.96 -23.63 -19.61
C GLU A 65 -12.73 -22.74 -20.84
N ASP A 66 -12.86 -21.41 -20.69
CA ASP A 66 -12.70 -20.45 -21.79
C ASP A 66 -11.25 -20.39 -22.32
N LEU A 67 -10.27 -20.43 -21.42
CA LEU A 67 -8.84 -20.41 -21.77
C LEU A 67 -8.23 -21.81 -21.91
N LYS A 68 -9.01 -22.87 -21.69
CA LYS A 68 -8.54 -24.27 -21.66
C LYS A 68 -7.32 -24.44 -20.76
N MET A 69 -7.42 -23.91 -19.54
CA MET A 69 -6.35 -24.01 -18.56
C MET A 69 -6.29 -25.42 -17.96
N PHE A 70 -5.13 -26.08 -18.05
CA PHE A 70 -4.91 -27.43 -17.53
C PHE A 70 -3.73 -27.48 -16.55
N GLY A 71 -3.87 -28.29 -15.50
CA GLY A 71 -2.79 -28.58 -14.54
C GLY A 71 -2.28 -27.34 -13.79
N ASN A 72 -0.96 -27.16 -13.74
CA ASN A 72 -0.28 -26.13 -12.93
C ASN A 72 -0.34 -24.70 -13.53
N GLN A 73 -1.07 -24.49 -14.62
CA GLN A 73 -1.12 -23.20 -15.30
C GLN A 73 -1.68 -22.07 -14.42
N TYR A 74 -2.65 -22.38 -13.54
CA TYR A 74 -3.15 -21.45 -12.53
C TYR A 74 -2.05 -21.03 -11.56
N THR A 75 -1.31 -22.01 -11.04
CA THR A 75 -0.19 -21.80 -10.11
C THR A 75 0.88 -20.94 -10.76
N TYR A 76 1.24 -21.21 -12.02
CA TYR A 76 2.21 -20.39 -12.75
C TYR A 76 1.77 -18.93 -12.89
N ALA A 77 0.49 -18.65 -13.14
CA ALA A 77 -0.02 -17.28 -13.19
C ALA A 77 0.20 -16.53 -11.86
N GLY A 78 -0.03 -17.20 -10.72
CA GLY A 78 0.26 -16.66 -9.39
C GLY A 78 1.76 -16.52 -9.11
N THR A 79 2.59 -17.44 -9.61
CA THR A 79 4.05 -17.37 -9.49
C THR A 79 4.62 -16.18 -10.27
N PHE A 80 4.20 -15.95 -11.52
CA PHE A 80 4.64 -14.81 -12.33
C PHE A 80 4.33 -13.48 -11.64
N TYR A 81 3.13 -13.36 -11.07
CA TYR A 81 2.74 -12.21 -10.26
C TYR A 81 3.69 -12.01 -9.06
N THR A 82 3.94 -13.07 -8.28
CA THR A 82 4.79 -13.01 -7.09
C THR A 82 6.25 -12.68 -7.46
N CYS A 83 6.78 -13.23 -8.55
CA CYS A 83 8.11 -12.93 -9.05
C CYS A 83 8.23 -11.46 -9.46
N ALA A 84 7.27 -10.93 -10.23
CA ALA A 84 7.25 -9.52 -10.61
C ALA A 84 7.19 -8.60 -9.38
N TYR A 85 6.33 -8.96 -8.42
CA TYR A 85 6.18 -8.24 -7.16
C TYR A 85 7.51 -8.17 -6.40
N ALA A 86 8.19 -9.32 -6.24
CA ALA A 86 9.47 -9.40 -5.53
C ALA A 86 10.57 -8.58 -6.21
N ILE A 87 10.66 -8.64 -7.56
CA ILE A 87 11.65 -7.90 -8.33
C ILE A 87 11.45 -6.40 -8.17
N MET A 88 10.21 -5.92 -8.25
CA MET A 88 9.90 -4.49 -8.27
C MET A 88 9.74 -3.87 -6.87
N GLN A 89 9.56 -4.68 -5.83
CA GLN A 89 9.50 -4.21 -4.44
C GLN A 89 10.81 -3.53 -3.98
N ILE A 90 11.97 -4.05 -4.39
CA ILE A 90 13.26 -3.43 -4.02
C ILE A 90 13.46 -2.09 -4.74
N PRO A 91 13.36 -1.99 -6.09
CA PRO A 91 13.44 -0.72 -6.81
C PRO A 91 12.42 0.32 -6.34
N SER A 92 11.16 -0.07 -6.11
CA SER A 92 10.10 0.86 -5.71
C SER A 92 10.42 1.56 -4.38
N THR A 93 10.96 0.84 -3.39
CA THR A 93 11.40 1.43 -2.11
C THR A 93 12.56 2.41 -2.25
N LEU A 94 13.35 2.32 -3.32
CA LEU A 94 14.43 3.28 -3.60
C LEU A 94 13.92 4.48 -4.41
N ILE A 95 13.01 4.25 -5.35
CA ILE A 95 12.45 5.30 -6.21
C ILE A 95 11.64 6.30 -5.39
N ILE A 96 10.85 5.83 -4.42
CA ILE A 96 10.03 6.70 -3.56
C ILE A 96 10.84 7.73 -2.76
N GLN A 97 12.13 7.48 -2.53
CA GLN A 97 12.99 8.43 -1.83
C GLN A 97 13.49 9.56 -2.74
N LYS A 98 13.39 9.38 -4.07
CA LYS A 98 13.80 10.36 -5.07
C LYS A 98 12.62 11.05 -5.75
N VAL A 99 11.54 10.30 -5.96
CA VAL A 99 10.34 10.75 -6.66
C VAL A 99 9.26 11.07 -5.63
N ARG A 100 8.47 12.11 -5.89
CA ARG A 100 7.30 12.48 -5.08
C ARG A 100 6.36 11.27 -4.91
N PRO A 101 6.05 10.84 -3.68
CA PRO A 101 5.22 9.66 -3.44
C PRO A 101 3.83 9.74 -4.06
N SER A 102 3.19 10.92 -4.11
CA SER A 102 1.83 11.07 -4.66
C SER A 102 1.77 10.72 -6.14
N TYR A 103 2.67 11.28 -6.95
CA TYR A 103 2.76 10.98 -8.38
C TYR A 103 3.18 9.54 -8.63
N TRP A 104 4.16 9.03 -7.89
CA TRP A 104 4.62 7.65 -8.06
C TRP A 104 3.50 6.65 -7.74
N LEU A 105 2.82 6.82 -6.61
CA LEU A 105 1.74 5.94 -6.19
C LEU A 105 0.57 5.97 -7.18
N GLY A 106 0.11 7.15 -7.56
CA GLY A 106 -1.01 7.29 -8.48
C GLY A 106 -0.71 6.76 -9.88
N LEU A 107 0.50 6.98 -10.42
CA LEU A 107 0.89 6.40 -11.71
C LEU A 107 0.94 4.87 -11.66
N MET A 108 1.44 4.30 -10.55
CA MET A 108 1.47 2.85 -10.36
C MET A 108 0.05 2.28 -10.21
N GLU A 109 -0.84 2.95 -9.47
CA GLU A 109 -2.25 2.54 -9.33
C GLU A 109 -3.02 2.61 -10.66
N ILE A 110 -2.84 3.69 -11.43
CA ILE A 110 -3.47 3.82 -12.75
C ILE A 110 -2.93 2.76 -13.71
N GLY A 111 -1.61 2.54 -13.72
CA GLY A 111 -0.98 1.51 -14.55
C GLY A 111 -1.53 0.13 -14.21
N TRP A 112 -1.54 -0.21 -12.93
CA TRP A 112 -2.12 -1.46 -12.43
C TRP A 112 -3.60 -1.62 -12.81
N GLY A 113 -4.45 -0.63 -12.53
CA GLY A 113 -5.87 -0.67 -12.88
C GLY A 113 -6.12 -0.80 -14.39
N THR A 114 -5.28 -0.16 -15.21
CA THR A 114 -5.35 -0.28 -16.69
C THR A 114 -5.01 -1.69 -17.15
N PHE A 115 -3.99 -2.33 -16.58
CA PHE A 115 -3.65 -3.71 -16.92
C PHE A 115 -4.69 -4.71 -16.38
N THR A 116 -5.27 -4.47 -15.21
CA THR A 116 -6.41 -5.25 -14.70
C THR A 116 -7.61 -5.14 -15.65
N PHE A 117 -7.91 -3.95 -16.17
CA PHE A 117 -8.96 -3.78 -17.17
C PHE A 117 -8.63 -4.51 -18.48
N ALA A 118 -7.38 -4.41 -18.95
CA ALA A 118 -6.92 -5.07 -20.17
C ALA A 118 -6.99 -6.61 -20.10
N GLN A 119 -6.93 -7.19 -18.89
CA GLN A 119 -7.11 -8.64 -18.70
C GLN A 119 -8.49 -9.14 -19.13
N ALA A 120 -9.52 -8.29 -19.14
CA ALA A 120 -10.84 -8.70 -19.62
C ALA A 120 -10.84 -9.11 -21.11
N GLY A 121 -9.87 -8.64 -21.90
CA GLY A 121 -9.72 -8.95 -23.32
C GLY A 121 -8.76 -10.10 -23.63
N MET A 122 -8.31 -10.86 -22.63
CA MET A 122 -7.37 -11.96 -22.88
C MET A 122 -8.05 -13.19 -23.48
N HIS A 123 -7.38 -13.84 -24.43
CA HIS A 123 -7.87 -15.03 -25.13
C HIS A 123 -6.96 -16.24 -24.96
N SER A 124 -5.78 -16.07 -24.34
CA SER A 124 -4.78 -17.13 -24.22
C SER A 124 -4.05 -17.13 -22.88
N VAL A 125 -3.60 -18.31 -22.45
CA VAL A 125 -2.88 -18.51 -21.19
C VAL A 125 -1.54 -17.74 -21.14
N PRO A 126 -0.75 -17.64 -22.22
CA PRO A 126 0.47 -16.82 -22.20
C PRO A 126 0.18 -15.32 -22.00
N GLN A 127 -0.92 -14.80 -22.55
CA GLN A 127 -1.35 -13.41 -22.31
C GLN A 127 -1.68 -13.18 -20.83
N LEU A 128 -2.35 -14.15 -20.19
CA LEU A 128 -2.60 -14.10 -18.75
C LEU A 128 -1.29 -13.94 -17.97
N TYR A 129 -0.25 -14.72 -18.28
CA TYR A 129 1.05 -14.62 -17.59
C TYR A 129 1.70 -13.25 -17.78
N ALA A 130 1.67 -12.70 -19.00
CA ALA A 130 2.19 -11.37 -19.28
C ALA A 130 1.45 -10.28 -18.49
N PHE A 131 0.11 -10.30 -18.50
CA PHE A 131 -0.68 -9.34 -17.73
C PHE A 131 -0.46 -9.49 -16.23
N ARG A 132 -0.32 -10.72 -15.71
CA ARG A 132 -0.02 -10.97 -14.29
C ARG A 132 1.34 -10.47 -13.86
N PHE A 133 2.34 -10.63 -14.72
CA PHE A 133 3.64 -10.05 -14.50
C PHE A 133 3.57 -8.52 -14.43
N LEU A 134 2.89 -7.87 -15.37
CA LEU A 134 2.74 -6.41 -15.38
C LEU A 134 1.96 -5.90 -14.17
N VAL A 135 0.83 -6.53 -13.83
CA VAL A 135 0.04 -6.21 -12.64
C VAL A 135 0.90 -6.30 -11.37
N GLY A 136 1.65 -7.40 -11.19
CA GLY A 136 2.53 -7.57 -10.03
C GLY A 136 3.65 -6.52 -9.95
N LEU A 137 4.17 -6.08 -11.10
CA LEU A 137 5.18 -5.03 -11.19
C LEU A 137 4.64 -3.69 -10.66
N PHE A 138 3.48 -3.24 -11.13
CA PHE A 138 2.89 -1.97 -10.69
C PHE A 138 2.38 -2.03 -9.23
N GLU A 139 1.78 -3.15 -8.82
CA GLU A 139 1.17 -3.30 -7.49
C GLU A 139 2.19 -3.39 -6.34
N SER A 140 3.44 -3.74 -6.65
CA SER A 140 4.55 -3.85 -5.68
C SER A 140 4.85 -2.55 -4.94
N SER A 141 4.63 -1.41 -5.59
CA SER A 141 4.98 -0.09 -5.06
C SER A 141 3.99 0.42 -4.01
N PHE A 142 2.74 -0.07 -4.01
CA PHE A 142 1.67 0.50 -3.19
C PHE A 142 1.96 0.41 -1.69
N PHE A 143 2.32 -0.79 -1.22
CA PHE A 143 2.56 -1.06 0.20
C PHE A 143 3.73 -0.26 0.79
N PRO A 144 4.95 -0.31 0.23
CA PRO A 144 6.05 0.49 0.75
C PRO A 144 5.79 1.99 0.63
N CYS A 145 5.02 2.41 -0.39
CA CYS A 145 4.70 3.81 -0.57
C CYS A 145 3.75 4.35 0.50
N MET A 146 2.67 3.63 0.76
CA MET A 146 1.73 4.02 1.81
C MET A 146 2.42 4.05 3.18
N LEU A 147 3.25 3.06 3.50
CA LEU A 147 4.01 3.06 4.75
C LEU A 147 4.99 4.24 4.86
N PHE A 148 5.62 4.63 3.76
CA PHE A 148 6.50 5.80 3.73
C PHE A 148 5.74 7.11 3.97
N ILE A 149 4.57 7.28 3.35
CA ILE A 149 3.71 8.45 3.54
C ILE A 149 3.21 8.51 4.98
N LEU A 150 2.62 7.42 5.49
CA LEU A 150 2.19 7.32 6.89
C LEU A 150 3.36 7.61 7.85
N GLY A 151 4.54 7.05 7.57
CA GLY A 151 5.75 7.27 8.35
C GLY A 151 6.26 8.71 8.31
N SER A 152 5.95 9.47 7.26
CA SER A 152 6.36 10.88 7.12
C SER A 152 5.44 11.84 7.89
N TRP A 153 4.15 11.51 7.99
CA TRP A 153 3.14 12.39 8.59
C TRP A 153 2.86 12.10 10.07
N TYR A 154 2.95 10.84 10.51
CA TYR A 154 2.55 10.43 11.86
C TYR A 154 3.74 10.20 12.79
N THR A 155 3.53 10.47 14.08
CA THR A 155 4.50 10.15 15.14
C THR A 155 4.49 8.65 15.46
N LYS A 156 5.49 8.14 16.19
CA LYS A 156 5.62 6.69 16.47
C LYS A 156 4.43 6.11 17.24
N THR A 157 3.84 6.87 18.17
CA THR A 157 2.71 6.44 19.00
C THR A 157 1.40 6.37 18.19
N GLU A 158 1.27 7.25 17.21
CA GLU A 158 0.14 7.38 16.29
C GLU A 158 0.18 6.38 15.12
N LEU A 159 1.38 6.10 14.61
CA LEU A 159 1.62 5.36 13.38
C LEU A 159 1.17 3.89 13.50
N ALA A 160 1.47 3.24 14.63
CA ALA A 160 1.18 1.81 14.80
C ALA A 160 -0.33 1.51 14.67
N LYS A 161 -1.19 2.34 15.25
CA LYS A 161 -2.65 2.16 15.16
C LYS A 161 -3.18 2.37 13.75
N ARG A 162 -2.67 3.38 13.04
CA ARG A 162 -3.08 3.70 11.67
C ARG A 162 -2.66 2.61 10.69
N ILE A 163 -1.46 2.06 10.87
CA ILE A 163 -0.99 0.88 10.13
C ILE A 163 -1.90 -0.33 10.41
N ALA A 164 -2.32 -0.53 11.67
CA ALA A 164 -3.23 -1.62 12.00
C ALA A 164 -4.59 -1.48 11.28
N ILE A 165 -5.19 -0.28 11.28
CA ILE A 165 -6.44 0.00 10.55
C ILE A 165 -6.26 -0.26 9.05
N PHE A 166 -5.16 0.22 8.48
CA PHE A 166 -4.81 -0.03 7.09
C PHE A 166 -4.71 -1.54 6.81
N HIS A 167 -4.02 -2.30 7.64
CA HIS A 167 -3.89 -3.75 7.50
C HIS A 167 -5.22 -4.51 7.66
N MET A 168 -6.12 -4.05 8.52
CA MET A 168 -7.46 -4.64 8.68
C MET A 168 -8.31 -4.56 7.41
N THR A 169 -7.94 -3.69 6.47
CA THR A 169 -8.66 -3.56 5.20
C THR A 169 -8.37 -4.72 4.24
N ALA A 170 -7.26 -5.44 4.41
CA ALA A 170 -6.91 -6.63 3.61
C ALA A 170 -7.93 -7.78 3.67
N PRO A 171 -8.30 -8.29 4.86
CA PRO A 171 -9.32 -9.34 4.96
C PRO A 171 -10.69 -8.85 4.50
N LEU A 172 -11.01 -7.56 4.70
CA LEU A 172 -12.25 -6.97 4.18
C LEU A 172 -12.29 -7.02 2.64
N GLY A 173 -11.22 -6.59 1.96
CA GLY A 173 -11.12 -6.67 0.49
C GLY A 173 -11.28 -8.10 -0.03
N THR A 174 -10.61 -9.05 0.61
CA THR A 174 -10.72 -10.48 0.27
C THR A 174 -12.15 -11.01 0.44
N ALA A 175 -12.82 -10.70 1.56
CA ALA A 175 -14.18 -11.13 1.80
C ALA A 175 -15.18 -10.55 0.79
N PHE A 176 -15.06 -9.26 0.49
CA PHE A 176 -15.93 -8.58 -0.49
C PHE A 176 -15.70 -9.05 -1.93
N SER A 177 -14.49 -9.50 -2.29
CA SER A 177 -14.17 -9.99 -3.64
C SER A 177 -15.05 -11.18 -4.05
N GLY A 178 -15.29 -12.13 -3.13
CA GLY A 178 -16.17 -13.28 -3.39
C GLY A 178 -17.64 -12.88 -3.60
N TYR A 179 -18.13 -11.91 -2.82
CA TYR A 179 -19.49 -11.37 -3.03
C TYR A 179 -19.62 -10.62 -4.35
N LEU A 180 -18.61 -9.83 -4.72
CA LEU A 180 -18.58 -9.12 -6.01
C LEU A 180 -18.59 -10.11 -7.17
N GLN A 181 -17.79 -11.18 -7.10
CA GLN A 181 -17.79 -12.25 -8.09
C GLN A 181 -19.17 -12.90 -8.21
N ALA A 182 -19.79 -13.30 -7.09
CA ALA A 182 -21.11 -13.92 -7.12
C ALA A 182 -22.16 -12.99 -7.74
N ALA A 183 -22.14 -11.70 -7.41
CA ALA A 183 -23.03 -10.70 -7.99
C ALA A 183 -22.80 -10.51 -9.49
N VAL A 184 -21.55 -10.47 -9.95
CA VAL A 184 -21.20 -10.36 -11.37
C VAL A 184 -21.60 -11.61 -12.15
N TYR A 185 -21.33 -12.80 -11.60
CA TYR A 185 -21.66 -14.07 -12.24
C TYR A 185 -23.18 -14.27 -12.37
N THR A 186 -23.97 -13.87 -11.36
CA THR A 186 -25.43 -14.01 -11.39
C THR A 186 -26.13 -13.02 -12.31
N ASN A 187 -25.65 -11.76 -12.39
CA ASN A 187 -26.35 -10.68 -13.10
C ASN A 187 -25.79 -10.36 -14.50
N LEU A 188 -24.52 -10.68 -14.77
CA LEU A 188 -23.81 -10.25 -15.98
C LEU A 188 -23.29 -11.41 -16.83
N ASN A 189 -23.41 -12.67 -16.39
CA ASN A 189 -22.96 -13.80 -17.19
C ASN A 189 -23.81 -13.93 -18.47
N GLY A 190 -23.16 -13.92 -19.64
CA GLY A 190 -23.81 -13.95 -20.94
C GLY A 190 -24.33 -12.59 -21.44
N ARG A 191 -24.26 -11.53 -20.63
CA ARG A 191 -24.66 -10.17 -21.04
C ARG A 191 -23.63 -9.62 -22.03
N HIS A 192 -24.09 -9.16 -23.19
CA HIS A 192 -23.27 -8.76 -24.35
C HIS A 192 -22.33 -9.87 -24.89
N GLY A 193 -22.62 -11.16 -24.64
CA GLY A 193 -21.81 -12.27 -25.13
C GLY A 193 -20.46 -12.45 -24.43
N LEU A 194 -20.25 -11.75 -23.30
CA LEU A 194 -19.03 -11.86 -22.49
C LEU A 194 -19.26 -12.80 -21.31
N ALA A 195 -18.27 -13.64 -21.01
CA ALA A 195 -18.27 -14.49 -19.84
C ALA A 195 -18.22 -13.67 -18.54
N GLY A 196 -18.86 -14.17 -17.47
CA GLY A 196 -18.91 -13.47 -16.18
C GLY A 196 -17.53 -13.10 -15.61
N TRP A 197 -16.50 -13.91 -15.88
CA TRP A 197 -15.13 -13.61 -15.43
C TRP A 197 -14.53 -12.38 -16.12
N ARG A 198 -14.89 -12.09 -17.37
CA ARG A 198 -14.42 -10.88 -18.08
C ARG A 198 -15.05 -9.62 -17.51
N TRP A 199 -16.35 -9.70 -17.19
CA TRP A 199 -17.05 -8.62 -16.49
C TRP A 199 -16.46 -8.33 -15.12
N LEU A 200 -15.96 -9.35 -14.41
CA LEU A 200 -15.28 -9.15 -13.13
C LEU A 200 -14.06 -8.23 -13.28
N TYR A 201 -13.17 -8.51 -14.25
CA TYR A 201 -12.01 -7.65 -14.53
C TYR A 201 -12.39 -6.24 -14.99
N ILE A 202 -13.46 -6.10 -15.78
CA ILE A 202 -13.99 -4.79 -16.22
C ILE A 202 -14.45 -3.96 -15.02
N VAL A 203 -15.30 -4.54 -14.16
CA VAL A 203 -15.85 -3.85 -12.99
C VAL A 203 -14.73 -3.45 -12.02
N CYS A 204 -13.77 -4.34 -11.79
CA CYS A 204 -12.66 -4.05 -10.89
C CYS A 204 -11.74 -2.97 -11.46
N GLY A 205 -11.41 -3.02 -12.75
CA GLY A 205 -10.66 -1.95 -13.42
C GLY A 205 -11.36 -0.58 -13.35
N ILE A 206 -12.69 -0.55 -13.53
CA ILE A 206 -13.50 0.69 -13.43
C ILE A 206 -13.53 1.23 -11.99
N MET A 207 -13.49 0.37 -10.97
CA MET A 207 -13.42 0.81 -9.58
C MET A 207 -12.01 1.32 -9.20
N THR A 208 -10.97 0.66 -9.71
CA THR A 208 -9.58 0.98 -9.38
C THR A 208 -9.07 2.24 -10.07
N LEU A 209 -9.46 2.52 -11.32
CA LEU A 209 -8.99 3.70 -12.06
C LEU A 209 -9.34 5.04 -11.38
N PRO A 210 -10.60 5.32 -10.99
CA PRO A 210 -10.97 6.55 -10.28
C PRO A 210 -10.24 6.70 -8.95
N VAL A 211 -10.00 5.60 -8.24
CA VAL A 211 -9.22 5.64 -6.99
C VAL A 211 -7.78 6.02 -7.29
N GLY A 212 -7.16 5.45 -8.34
CA GLY A 212 -5.82 5.86 -8.79
C GLY A 212 -5.71 7.34 -9.14
N PHE A 213 -6.71 7.88 -9.84
CA PHE A 213 -6.79 9.33 -10.09
C PHE A 213 -6.99 10.13 -8.80
N ALA A 214 -7.87 9.70 -7.91
CA ALA A 214 -8.11 10.34 -6.62
C ALA A 214 -6.84 10.35 -5.75
N THR A 215 -6.03 9.30 -5.80
CA THR A 215 -4.73 9.21 -5.12
C THR A 215 -3.80 10.34 -5.57
N ILE A 216 -3.74 10.68 -6.86
CA ILE A 216 -2.89 11.79 -7.36
C ILE A 216 -3.33 13.15 -6.79
N PHE A 217 -4.64 13.38 -6.66
CA PHE A 217 -5.17 14.69 -6.27
C PHE A 217 -5.28 14.89 -4.76
N LEU A 218 -5.61 13.83 -4.03
CA LEU A 218 -5.97 13.92 -2.61
C LEU A 218 -4.83 13.45 -1.70
N LEU A 219 -3.87 12.66 -2.20
CA LEU A 219 -2.77 12.19 -1.38
C LEU A 219 -1.73 13.30 -1.19
N PRO A 220 -1.50 13.76 0.06
CA PRO A 220 -0.48 14.74 0.35
C PRO A 220 0.90 14.09 0.19
N ASP A 221 1.80 14.77 -0.51
CA ASP A 221 3.22 14.41 -0.60
C ASP A 221 3.90 14.49 0.79
N THR A 222 5.24 14.46 0.82
CA THR A 222 6.00 14.70 2.06
C THR A 222 5.67 16.05 2.69
N PRO A 223 5.73 16.19 4.03
CA PRO A 223 5.40 17.42 4.74
C PRO A 223 6.26 18.64 4.34
N HIS A 224 7.42 18.44 3.73
CA HIS A 224 8.28 19.51 3.21
C HIS A 224 7.91 20.03 1.81
N ASN A 225 7.01 19.36 1.08
CA ASN A 225 6.73 19.64 -0.33
C ASN A 225 5.25 19.41 -0.66
N THR A 226 4.37 19.76 0.28
CA THR A 226 2.93 19.49 0.17
C THR A 226 2.24 20.44 -0.79
N ARG A 227 1.50 19.86 -1.74
CA ARG A 227 0.57 20.57 -2.64
C ARG A 227 -0.90 20.30 -2.30
N ALA A 228 -1.18 19.67 -1.16
CA ALA A 228 -2.54 19.33 -0.78
C ALA A 228 -3.36 20.61 -0.60
N TRP A 229 -4.35 20.80 -1.48
CA TRP A 229 -5.21 21.99 -1.53
C TRP A 229 -6.03 22.23 -0.25
N TYR A 230 -6.13 21.22 0.62
CA TYR A 230 -6.87 21.26 1.88
C TYR A 230 -6.00 21.53 3.12
N LEU A 231 -4.67 21.67 2.97
CA LEU A 231 -3.73 21.99 4.05
C LEU A 231 -3.29 23.46 3.94
N THR A 232 -3.39 24.20 5.03
CA THR A 232 -2.87 25.58 5.13
C THR A 232 -1.36 25.57 5.43
N GLU A 233 -0.61 26.59 5.04
CA GLU A 233 0.84 26.71 5.33
C GLU A 233 1.16 26.63 6.83
N ASN A 234 0.29 27.18 7.69
CA ASN A 234 0.40 27.07 9.15
C ASN A 234 0.29 25.62 9.63
N GLU A 235 -0.57 24.81 9.00
CA GLU A 235 -0.75 23.40 9.31
C GLU A 235 0.46 22.55 8.85
N CYS A 236 1.06 22.90 7.71
CA CYS A 236 2.29 22.28 7.23
C CYS A 236 3.48 22.59 8.16
N THR A 237 3.61 23.83 8.61
CA THR A 237 4.67 24.24 9.55
C THR A 237 4.53 23.51 10.88
N LEU A 238 3.30 23.40 11.40
CA LEU A 238 3.00 22.61 12.60
C LEU A 238 3.32 21.13 12.40
N ALA A 239 3.07 20.56 11.21
CA ALA A 239 3.42 19.17 10.92
C ALA A 239 4.94 18.94 10.91
N ILE A 240 5.72 19.84 10.30
CA ILE A 240 7.18 19.78 10.26
C ILE A 240 7.75 19.86 11.68
N GLU A 241 7.30 20.82 12.48
CA GLU A 241 7.76 21.01 13.86
C GLU A 241 7.49 19.75 14.72
N ARG A 242 6.36 19.07 14.49
CA ARG A 242 6.05 17.80 15.18
C ARG A 242 6.96 16.65 14.77
N VAL A 243 7.25 16.53 13.48
CA VAL A 243 8.12 15.48 12.93
C VAL A 243 9.56 15.68 13.41
N GLU A 244 10.02 16.93 13.45
CA GLU A 244 11.32 17.32 14.00
C GLU A 244 11.42 17.06 15.52
N LYS A 245 10.40 17.46 16.29
CA LYS A 245 10.31 17.15 17.73
C LYS A 245 10.29 15.64 18.02
N ALA A 246 9.76 14.84 17.11
CA ALA A 246 9.78 13.37 17.20
C ALA A 246 11.13 12.73 16.79
N GLY A 247 12.14 13.55 16.47
CA GLY A 247 13.51 13.10 16.15
C GLY A 247 13.64 12.43 14.77
N LYS A 248 12.69 12.66 13.86
CA LYS A 248 12.78 12.14 12.49
C LYS A 248 13.58 13.12 11.64
N ALA A 249 14.80 12.71 11.26
CA ALA A 249 15.62 13.49 10.33
C ALA A 249 14.89 13.65 8.99
N ALA A 250 14.97 14.85 8.41
CA ALA A 250 14.44 15.15 7.09
C ALA A 250 14.89 14.08 6.07
N PRO A 251 14.05 13.73 5.08
CA PRO A 251 14.36 12.69 4.10
C PRO A 251 15.65 13.04 3.36
N VAL A 252 16.76 12.40 3.74
CA VAL A 252 18.06 12.60 3.09
C VAL A 252 18.06 11.81 1.79
N PRO A 253 18.30 12.44 0.63
CA PRO A 253 18.31 11.72 -0.63
C PRO A 253 19.39 10.62 -0.61
N ILE A 254 19.01 9.40 -1.01
CA ILE A 254 19.94 8.29 -1.11
C ILE A 254 20.71 8.38 -2.44
N THR A 255 22.00 8.67 -2.32
CA THR A 255 22.98 8.60 -3.42
C THR A 255 23.24 7.14 -3.79
N TRP A 256 23.56 6.86 -5.07
CA TRP A 256 23.94 5.53 -5.57
C TRP A 256 25.04 4.84 -4.74
N ALA A 257 25.96 5.64 -4.17
CA ALA A 257 26.98 5.17 -3.23
C ALA A 257 26.42 4.54 -1.94
N LYS A 258 25.28 5.02 -1.41
CA LYS A 258 24.61 4.42 -0.25
C LYS A 258 23.91 3.11 -0.63
N ILE A 259 23.33 3.01 -1.83
CA ILE A 259 22.72 1.75 -2.33
C ILE A 259 23.78 0.66 -2.49
N ARG A 260 24.91 0.99 -3.12
CA ARG A 260 26.06 0.08 -3.23
C ARG A 260 26.60 -0.34 -1.85
N ARG A 261 26.65 0.60 -0.89
CA ARG A 261 27.00 0.31 0.52
C ARG A 261 25.98 -0.60 1.23
N MET A 262 24.68 -0.45 0.98
CA MET A 262 23.66 -1.31 1.61
C MET A 262 23.76 -2.74 1.10
N PHE A 263 23.95 -2.95 -0.21
CA PHE A 263 24.16 -4.28 -0.79
C PHE A 263 25.47 -4.93 -0.32
N THR A 264 26.57 -4.17 -0.19
CA THR A 264 27.85 -4.71 0.32
C THR A 264 27.87 -4.94 1.83
N ARG A 265 27.12 -4.16 2.61
CA ARG A 265 27.04 -4.32 4.07
C ARG A 265 26.09 -5.45 4.47
N TRP A 266 25.13 -5.80 3.62
CA TRP A 266 24.21 -6.91 3.83
C TRP A 266 24.93 -8.27 3.86
N SER A 267 25.96 -8.49 3.03
CA SER A 267 26.74 -9.74 3.09
C SER A 267 27.64 -9.84 4.34
N MET A 268 27.99 -8.72 4.98
CA MET A 268 28.88 -8.69 6.16
C MET A 268 28.17 -8.69 7.52
N SER A 269 26.84 -8.46 7.57
CA SER A 269 26.12 -8.45 8.86
C SER A 269 25.78 -9.84 9.40
N GLY A 270 25.88 -10.91 8.59
CA GLY A 270 25.74 -12.29 9.04
C GLY A 270 26.97 -12.81 9.79
N GLU A 271 28.15 -12.38 9.37
CA GLU A 271 29.45 -12.78 9.94
C GLU A 271 29.78 -12.00 11.22
N ASN A 272 29.63 -10.67 11.19
CA ASN A 272 30.08 -9.80 12.28
C ASN A 272 29.20 -9.84 13.54
N ARG A 273 27.93 -10.29 13.40
CA ARG A 273 27.03 -10.45 14.55
C ARG A 273 27.34 -11.72 15.35
N ARG A 274 27.98 -12.73 14.75
CA ARG A 274 28.48 -13.92 15.48
C ARG A 274 29.77 -13.63 16.23
N LEU A 275 30.68 -12.84 15.64
CA LEU A 275 31.97 -12.50 16.27
C LEU A 275 31.82 -11.57 17.47
N ASN A 276 30.93 -10.56 17.42
CA ASN A 276 30.70 -9.67 18.57
C ASN A 276 29.93 -10.34 19.73
N CYS A 277 29.20 -11.43 19.47
CA CYS A 277 28.53 -12.20 20.54
C CYS A 277 29.50 -13.14 21.27
N GLN A 278 30.59 -13.58 20.63
CA GLN A 278 31.61 -14.42 21.29
C GLN A 278 32.67 -13.61 22.06
N LEU A 279 32.96 -12.38 21.64
CA LEU A 279 34.00 -11.56 22.28
C LEU A 279 33.49 -10.67 23.43
N GLY A 280 32.17 -10.51 23.60
CA GLY A 280 31.57 -9.76 24.71
C GLY A 280 31.45 -10.53 26.04
N GLY A 281 31.80 -11.81 26.07
CA GLY A 281 31.68 -12.68 27.24
C GLY A 281 32.98 -12.92 28.04
N MET A 282 34.13 -12.36 27.64
CA MET A 282 35.43 -12.59 28.30
C MET A 282 36.13 -11.30 28.72
N ARG A 283 35.45 -10.40 29.44
CA ARG A 283 36.13 -9.28 30.13
C ARG A 283 35.34 -8.78 31.35
N SER A 284 35.25 -9.64 32.36
CA SER A 284 35.00 -9.27 33.75
C SER A 284 35.73 -10.25 34.66
N TYR A 285 37.03 -10.00 34.87
CA TYR A 285 37.81 -10.35 36.06
C TYR A 285 38.85 -9.25 36.25
#